data_AF-A0A0M0KYT9-F1
#
_entry.id   AF-A0A0M0KYT9-F1
#
_cell.length_a   1.000
_cell.length_b   1.000
_cell.length_c   1.000
_cell.angle_alpha   90.00
_cell.angle_beta   90.00
_cell.angle_gamma   90.00
#
_symmetry.space_group_name_H-M   'P 1'
#
loop_
_entity.id
_entity.type
_entity.pdbx_description
1 polymer ?
#
loop_
_entity_poly.entity_id
_entity_poly.type
_entity_poly.pdbx_seq_one_letter_code
_entity_poly.pdbx_strand_id
1 'polypeptide(L)'
;MKHLLAGMNSSVLTMACLRFVSSFIEFVAAILIFTSNDVKKALMINSLLALVGPLVMVSSFTIGLVAVADQLSFGKIALIAIGVIMILVGVFK
;
A
#
# COMPACT_ATOMS: atom_id res chain seq x y z
N MET A 1 15.60 -2.67 -22.06
CA MET A 1 14.53 -2.10 -21.22
C MET A 1 13.14 -2.24 -21.83
N LYS A 2 12.89 -1.88 -23.10
CA LYS A 2 11.56 -2.06 -23.74
C LYS A 2 11.04 -3.51 -23.72
N HIS A 3 11.92 -4.51 -23.83
CA HIS A 3 11.54 -5.93 -23.79
C HIS A 3 11.05 -6.43 -22.41
N LEU A 4 11.42 -5.77 -21.30
CA LEU A 4 10.97 -6.16 -19.95
C LEU A 4 9.54 -5.68 -19.66
N LEU A 5 9.14 -4.55 -20.24
CA LEU A 5 7.84 -3.93 -20.01
C LEU A 5 6.80 -4.31 -21.09
N ALA A 6 7.25 -4.75 -22.27
CA ALA A 6 6.39 -4.99 -23.44
C ALA A 6 5.37 -6.13 -23.28
N GLY A 7 5.47 -6.97 -22.25
CA GLY A 7 4.50 -8.05 -21.97
C GLY A 7 3.79 -7.92 -20.63
N MET A 8 3.97 -6.79 -19.92
CA MET A 8 3.52 -6.68 -18.53
C MET A 8 2.10 -6.10 -18.45
N ASN A 9 1.24 -6.75 -17.67
CA ASN A 9 -0.11 -6.28 -17.43
C ASN A 9 -0.09 -4.87 -16.80
N SER A 10 -0.91 -3.96 -17.32
CA SER A 10 -0.95 -2.57 -16.88
C SER A 10 -1.27 -2.43 -15.38
N SER A 11 -2.19 -3.23 -14.85
CA SER A 11 -2.52 -3.24 -13.42
C SER A 11 -1.34 -3.69 -12.57
N VAL A 12 -0.57 -4.70 -13.03
CA VAL A 12 0.66 -5.15 -12.36
C VAL A 12 1.72 -4.04 -12.36
N LEU A 13 1.90 -3.37 -13.50
CA LEU A 13 2.80 -2.22 -13.59
C LEU A 13 2.39 -1.11 -12.61
N THR A 14 1.09 -0.77 -12.56
CA THR A 14 0.58 0.25 -11.63
C THR A 14 0.78 -0.15 -10.17
N MET A 15 0.49 -1.40 -9.80
CA MET A 15 0.73 -1.91 -8.43
C MET A 15 2.21 -1.84 -8.05
N ALA A 16 3.11 -2.22 -8.96
CA ALA A 16 4.55 -2.14 -8.75
C ALA A 16 5.02 -0.68 -8.60
N CYS A 17 4.57 0.21 -9.48
CA CYS A 17 4.88 1.65 -9.41
C CYS A 17 4.41 2.27 -8.08
N LEU A 18 3.20 1.97 -7.62
CA LEU A 18 2.72 2.43 -6.31
C LEU A 18 3.62 1.98 -5.17
N ARG A 19 4.15 0.74 -5.24
CA ARG A 19 5.12 0.23 -4.26
C ARG A 19 6.41 1.05 -4.28
N PHE A 20 6.98 1.29 -5.46
CA PHE A 20 8.21 2.08 -5.59
C PHE A 20 8.03 3.51 -5.07
N VAL A 21 6.90 4.16 -5.39
CA VAL A 21 6.60 5.51 -4.89
C VAL A 21 6.49 5.50 -3.36
N SER A 22 5.76 4.56 -2.78
CA SER A 22 5.64 4.43 -1.32
C SER A 22 6.97 4.16 -0.63
N SER A 23 7.77 3.23 -1.16
CA SER A 23 9.09 2.93 -0.60
C SER A 23 10.04 4.12 -0.71
N PHE A 24 9.93 4.92 -1.77
CA PHE A 24 10.69 6.16 -1.89
C PHE A 24 10.28 7.19 -0.83
N ILE A 25 8.98 7.34 -0.56
CA ILE A 25 8.49 8.23 0.52
C ILE A 25 9.02 7.77 1.87
N GLU A 26 8.96 6.46 2.16
CA GLU A 26 9.53 5.90 3.41
C GLU A 26 11.03 6.11 3.50
N PHE A 27 11.74 5.94 2.39
CA PHE A 27 13.18 6.17 2.33
C PHE A 27 13.55 7.63 2.62
N VAL A 28 12.84 8.59 2.02
CA VAL A 28 13.02 10.02 2.30
C VAL A 28 12.72 10.33 3.76
N ALA A 29 11.64 9.77 4.31
CA ALA A 29 11.28 9.95 5.72
C ALA A 29 12.36 9.38 6.65
N ALA A 30 12.93 8.23 6.33
CA ALA A 30 14.03 7.64 7.10
C ALA A 30 15.27 8.55 7.10
N ILE A 31 15.61 9.17 5.96
CA ILE A 31 16.69 10.16 5.89
C ILE A 31 16.36 11.37 6.78
N LEU A 32 15.13 11.90 6.72
CA LEU A 32 14.70 13.05 7.54
C LEU A 32 14.73 12.73 9.04
N ILE A 33 14.32 11.52 9.44
CA ILE A 33 14.40 11.03 10.82
C ILE A 33 15.86 10.98 11.27
N PHE A 34 16.73 10.36 10.47
CA PHE A 34 18.15 10.19 10.78
C PHE A 34 18.87 11.53 10.91
N THR A 35 18.64 12.43 9.95
CA THR A 35 19.31 13.75 9.90
C THR A 35 18.76 14.74 10.93
N SER A 36 17.50 14.61 11.35
CA SER A 36 16.90 15.48 12.37
C SER A 36 17.46 15.22 13.77
N ASN A 37 17.94 14.01 14.04
CA ASN A 37 18.50 13.57 15.34
C ASN A 37 17.68 14.00 16.58
N ASP A 38 16.36 14.04 16.44
CA ASP A 38 15.43 14.49 17.46
C ASP A 38 14.21 13.57 17.49
N VAL A 39 13.93 13.01 18.66
CA VAL A 39 12.86 12.01 18.84
C VAL A 39 11.48 12.61 18.58
N LYS A 40 11.22 13.87 18.94
CA LYS A 40 9.92 14.52 18.70
C LYS A 40 9.68 14.73 17.22
N LYS A 41 10.70 15.17 16.48
CA LYS A 41 10.63 15.30 15.01
C LYS A 41 10.44 13.94 14.34
N ALA A 42 11.14 12.91 14.82
CA ALA A 42 10.99 11.55 14.32
C ALA A 42 9.55 11.01 14.53
N LEU A 43 8.96 11.25 15.71
CA LEU A 43 7.57 10.89 15.99
C LEU A 43 6.57 11.63 15.10
N MET A 44 6.80 12.93 14.83
CA MET A 44 5.96 13.68 13.88
C MET A 44 6.02 13.07 12.46
N ILE A 45 7.22 12.77 11.96
CA ILE A 45 7.40 12.16 10.63
C ILE A 45 6.72 10.79 10.57
N ASN A 46 6.92 9.94 11.57
CA ASN A 46 6.28 8.62 11.63
C ASN A 46 4.75 8.72 11.71
N SER A 47 4.22 9.73 12.41
CA SER A 47 2.78 9.96 12.48
C SER A 47 2.18 10.34 11.12
N LEU A 48 2.93 11.09 10.30
CA LEU A 48 2.55 11.36 8.91
C LEU A 48 2.62 10.09 8.05
N LEU A 49 3.66 9.28 8.22
CA LEU A 49 3.82 8.01 7.50
C LEU A 49 2.74 6.97 7.84
N ALA A 50 2.22 7.01 9.06
CA ALA A 50 1.14 6.13 9.50
C ALA A 50 -0.12 6.26 8.65
N LEU A 51 -0.31 7.38 7.94
CA LEU A 51 -1.39 7.57 6.95
C LEU A 51 -0.99 7.08 5.55
N VAL A 52 0.25 7.33 5.13
CA VAL A 52 0.73 7.00 3.78
C VAL A 52 0.69 5.49 3.53
N GLY A 53 1.19 4.69 4.48
CA GLY A 53 1.24 3.23 4.35
C GLY A 53 -0.13 2.61 4.06
N PRO A 54 -1.16 2.84 4.90
CA PRO A 54 -2.51 2.36 4.66
C PRO A 54 -3.12 2.84 3.33
N LEU A 55 -2.92 4.10 2.94
CA LEU A 55 -3.47 4.64 1.68
C LEU A 55 -2.91 3.93 0.45
N VAL A 56 -1.59 3.72 0.40
CA VAL A 56 -0.96 2.99 -0.71
C VAL A 56 -1.40 1.53 -0.70
N MET A 57 -1.48 0.91 0.48
CA MET A 57 -1.91 -0.48 0.61
C MET A 57 -3.33 -0.67 0.05
N VAL A 58 -4.30 0.13 0.50
CA VAL A 58 -5.70 0.07 0.03
C VAL A 58 -5.78 0.29 -1.48
N SER A 59 -5.04 1.28 -2.00
CA SER A 59 -5.03 1.59 -3.44
C SER A 59 -4.52 0.41 -4.26
N SER A 60 -3.38 -0.19 -3.86
CA SER A 60 -2.78 -1.32 -4.57
C SER A 60 -3.65 -2.58 -4.51
N PHE A 61 -4.23 -2.89 -3.34
CA PHE A 61 -5.18 -3.99 -3.19
C PHE A 61 -6.43 -3.80 -4.06
N THR A 62 -6.96 -2.59 -4.10
CA THR A 62 -8.14 -2.28 -4.93
C THR A 62 -7.85 -2.51 -6.41
N ILE A 63 -6.71 -2.03 -6.91
CA ILE A 63 -6.28 -2.26 -8.30
C ILE A 63 -6.15 -3.76 -8.58
N GLY A 64 -5.53 -4.52 -7.67
CA GLY A 64 -5.39 -5.97 -7.81
C GLY A 64 -6.73 -6.68 -7.86
N LEU A 65 -7.65 -6.35 -6.94
CA LEU A 65 -8.98 -6.94 -6.87
C LEU A 65 -9.83 -6.62 -8.09
N VAL A 66 -9.81 -5.36 -8.57
CA VAL A 66 -10.50 -4.97 -9.80
C VAL A 66 -9.95 -5.73 -11.00
N ALA A 67 -8.64 -5.94 -11.09
CA ALA A 67 -8.01 -6.67 -12.19
C ALA A 67 -8.37 -8.18 -12.21
N VAL A 68 -8.79 -8.75 -11.09
CA VAL A 68 -9.24 -10.16 -11.00
C VAL A 68 -10.74 -10.31 -10.72
N ALA A 69 -11.51 -9.22 -10.83
CA ALA A 69 -12.92 -9.18 -10.39
C ALA A 69 -13.77 -10.27 -11.05
N ASP A 70 -13.60 -10.48 -12.36
CA ASP A 70 -14.37 -11.47 -13.13
C ASP A 70 -14.06 -12.93 -12.72
N GLN A 71 -12.96 -13.15 -11.98
CA GLN A 71 -12.53 -14.48 -11.51
C GLN A 71 -12.91 -14.72 -10.03
N LEU A 72 -13.52 -13.73 -9.37
CA LEU A 72 -13.92 -13.80 -7.98
C LEU A 72 -15.36 -14.32 -7.87
N SER A 73 -15.53 -15.46 -7.21
CA SER A 73 -16.85 -15.93 -6.80
C SER A 73 -17.35 -15.13 -5.60
N PHE A 74 -18.68 -15.08 -5.41
CA PHE A 74 -19.31 -14.43 -4.26
C PHE A 74 -18.73 -14.91 -2.91
N GLY A 75 -18.37 -16.19 -2.79
CA GLY A 75 -17.72 -16.73 -1.60
C GLY A 75 -16.34 -16.14 -1.33
N LYS A 76 -15.51 -15.91 -2.35
CA LYS A 76 -14.21 -15.25 -2.20
C LYS A 76 -14.37 -13.78 -1.79
N ILE A 77 -15.34 -13.09 -2.37
CA ILE A 77 -15.66 -11.69 -2.00
C ILE A 77 -16.10 -11.62 -0.54
N ALA A 78 -16.96 -12.53 -0.08
CA ALA A 78 -17.38 -12.60 1.32
C ALA A 78 -16.18 -12.81 2.26
N LEU A 79 -15.24 -13.68 1.90
CA LEU A 79 -14.03 -13.92 2.69
C LEU A 79 -13.13 -12.67 2.77
N ILE A 80 -12.95 -11.95 1.64
CA ILE A 80 -12.22 -10.68 1.61
C ILE A 80 -12.89 -9.65 2.52
N ALA A 81 -14.22 -9.51 2.44
CA ALA A 81 -14.98 -8.58 3.26
C ALA A 81 -14.86 -8.91 4.76
N ILE A 82 -14.92 -10.19 5.15
CA ILE A 82 -14.67 -10.62 6.52
C ILE A 82 -13.27 -10.21 6.98
N GLY A 83 -12.24 -10.40 6.16
CA GLY A 83 -10.88 -9.97 6.46
C GLY A 83 -10.78 -8.46 6.71
N VAL A 84 -11.43 -7.64 5.87
CA VAL A 84 -11.50 -6.19 6.07
C VAL A 84 -12.19 -5.85 7.39
N ILE A 85 -13.34 -6.48 7.69
CA ILE A 85 -14.06 -6.28 8.96
C ILE A 85 -13.17 -6.65 10.15
N MET A 86 -12.42 -7.76 10.09
CA MET A 86 -11.51 -8.16 11.16
C MET A 86 -10.41 -7.13 11.41
N ILE A 87 -9.84 -6.54 10.35
CA ILE A 87 -8.87 -5.45 10.47
C ILE A 87 -9.51 -4.24 11.16
N LEU A 88 -10.69 -3.81 10.70
CA LEU A 88 -11.39 -2.66 11.30
C LEU A 88 -11.73 -2.90 12.77
N VAL A 89 -12.26 -4.08 13.11
CA VAL A 89 -12.53 -4.46 14.50
C VAL A 89 -11.27 -4.43 15.33
N GLY A 90 -10.14 -4.92 14.82
CA GLY A 90 -8.85 -4.89 15.51
C GLY A 90 -8.27 -3.48 15.70
N VAL A 91 -8.64 -2.51 14.85
CA VAL A 91 -8.21 -1.11 14.97
C VAL A 91 -9.13 -0.31 15.90
N PHE A 92 -10.44 -0.58 15.90
CA PHE A 92 -11.45 0.20 16.64
C PHE A 92 -11.85 -0.37 18.00
N LYS A 93 -11.26 -1.48 18.43
CA LYS A 93 -11.57 -2.15 19.70
C LYS A 93 -10.32 -2.33 20.54
#